data_AF-A0A4U1G214-F1
#
_entry.id   AF-A0A4U1G214-F1
#
_cell.length_a   1.000
_cell.length_b   1.000
_cell.length_c   1.000
_cell.angle_alpha   90.00
_cell.angle_beta   90.00
_cell.angle_gamma   90.00
#
_symmetry.space_group_name_H-M   'P 1'
#
loop_
_entity.id
_entity.type
_entity.pdbx_description
1 polymer ?
#
loop_
_entity_poly.entity_id
_entity_poly.type
_entity_poly.pdbx_seq_one_letter_code
_entity_poly.pdbx_strand_id
1 'polypeptide(L)'
;MQRLGYTADGYLWQPEYRDTVKLLQEKLVLFLRLNEKLRNNIADKHPFVNNTAEAIEFNLMQFSEAYREKFILPDMEGYCLRFIELINPVLIGFVKEIGFDAQGFSLRFRYGSQVIEKSKTILIVAQNKGSEDR
;
A
#
# COMPACT_ATOMS: atom_id res chain seq x y z
N MET A 1 -5.75 21.85 -19.91
CA MET A 1 -6.91 21.07 -19.41
C MET A 1 -7.37 20.13 -20.53
N GLN A 2 -7.04 18.83 -20.43
CA GLN A 2 -7.58 17.83 -21.35
C GLN A 2 -9.06 17.60 -21.02
N ARG A 3 -9.93 17.62 -22.04
CA ARG A 3 -11.36 17.32 -21.89
C ARG A 3 -11.51 15.82 -21.61
N LEU A 4 -12.14 15.48 -20.49
CA LEU A 4 -12.46 14.09 -20.13
C LEU A 4 -13.47 13.53 -21.13
N GLY A 5 -13.05 12.54 -21.92
CA GLY A 5 -13.93 11.83 -22.86
C GLY A 5 -14.81 10.81 -22.13
N TYR A 6 -16.08 10.76 -22.52
CA TYR A 6 -17.09 9.85 -22.00
C TYR A 6 -17.33 8.71 -23.02
N THR A 7 -17.35 7.46 -22.57
CA THR A 7 -17.83 6.33 -23.35
C THR A 7 -19.04 5.69 -22.65
N ALA A 8 -19.78 4.84 -23.36
CA ALA A 8 -21.01 4.22 -22.85
C ALA A 8 -20.82 3.38 -21.56
N ASP A 9 -19.58 3.04 -21.22
CA ASP A 9 -19.20 2.25 -20.04
C ASP A 9 -18.65 3.10 -18.88
N GLY A 10 -18.64 4.44 -18.99
CA GLY A 10 -18.14 5.37 -17.98
C GLY A 10 -17.12 6.38 -18.53
N TYR A 11 -16.38 7.03 -17.62
CA TYR A 11 -15.28 7.90 -18.04
C TYR A 11 -14.07 7.06 -18.46
N LEU A 12 -13.34 7.49 -19.50
CA LEU A 12 -12.15 6.81 -20.03
C LEU A 12 -11.08 6.46 -18.98
N TRP A 13 -11.00 7.21 -17.88
CA TRP A 13 -10.03 7.00 -16.80
C TRP A 13 -10.45 5.95 -15.76
N GLN A 14 -11.72 5.51 -15.73
CA GLN A 14 -12.19 4.56 -14.71
C GLN A 14 -11.57 3.14 -14.86
N PRO A 15 -11.40 2.59 -16.08
CA PRO A 15 -10.65 1.36 -16.29
C PRO A 15 -9.19 1.50 -15.86
N GLU A 16 -8.51 2.58 -16.27
CA GLU A 16 -7.11 2.87 -15.93
C GLU A 16 -6.90 2.96 -14.42
N TYR A 17 -7.85 3.59 -13.71
CA TYR A 17 -7.85 3.69 -12.26
C TYR A 17 -8.03 2.32 -11.58
N ARG A 18 -8.97 1.50 -12.05
CA ARG A 18 -9.19 0.14 -11.52
C ARG A 18 -7.96 -0.73 -11.73
N ASP A 19 -7.31 -0.62 -12.88
CA ASP A 19 -6.10 -1.39 -13.19
C ASP A 19 -4.92 -0.91 -12.34
N THR A 20 -4.82 0.39 -12.08
CA THR A 20 -3.82 0.97 -11.16
C THR A 20 -4.01 0.47 -9.72
N VAL A 21 -5.25 0.42 -9.23
CA VAL A 21 -5.58 -0.14 -7.90
C VAL A 21 -5.24 -1.63 -7.82
N LYS A 22 -5.56 -2.42 -8.86
CA LYS A 22 -5.21 -3.85 -8.93
C LYS A 22 -3.70 -4.08 -8.97
N LEU A 23 -2.96 -3.26 -9.73
CA LEU A 23 -1.51 -3.36 -9.81
C LEU A 23 -0.85 -3.17 -8.43
N LEU A 24 -1.31 -2.18 -7.66
CA LEU A 24 -0.81 -1.98 -6.30
C LEU A 24 -1.17 -3.14 -5.36
N GLN A 25 -2.40 -3.66 -5.47
CA GLN A 25 -2.84 -4.86 -4.74
C GLN A 25 -1.88 -6.04 -5.00
N GLU A 26 -1.59 -6.33 -6.26
CA GLU A 26 -0.71 -7.44 -6.65
C GLU A 26 0.72 -7.25 -6.14
N LYS A 27 1.27 -6.05 -6.23
CA LYS A 27 2.61 -5.74 -5.72
C LYS A 27 2.70 -5.91 -4.21
N LEU A 28 1.69 -5.46 -3.45
CA LEU A 28 1.64 -5.65 -2.01
C LEU A 28 1.54 -7.14 -1.65
N VAL A 29 0.65 -7.89 -2.31
CA VAL A 29 0.53 -9.34 -2.09
C VAL A 29 1.84 -10.05 -2.40
N LEU A 30 2.51 -9.71 -3.50
CA LEU A 30 3.79 -10.29 -3.88
C LEU A 30 4.88 -10.00 -2.84
N PHE A 31 4.98 -8.75 -2.37
CA PHE A 31 5.91 -8.38 -1.30
C PHE A 31 5.71 -9.24 -0.03
N LEU A 32 4.46 -9.42 0.41
CA LEU A 32 4.14 -10.25 1.57
C LEU A 32 4.53 -11.72 1.38
N ARG A 33 4.36 -12.25 0.16
CA ARG A 33 4.76 -13.63 -0.18
C ARG A 33 6.28 -13.79 -0.20
N LEU A 34 7.02 -12.78 -0.67
CA LEU A 34 8.48 -12.83 -0.73
C LEU A 34 9.14 -12.60 0.62
N ASN A 35 8.50 -11.84 1.52
CA ASN A 35 8.99 -11.65 2.89
C ASN A 35 8.74 -12.91 3.74
N GLU A 36 9.80 -13.68 4.02
CA GLU A 36 9.70 -14.95 4.76
C GLU A 36 8.98 -14.82 6.11
N LYS A 37 9.30 -13.77 6.89
CA LYS A 37 8.69 -13.57 8.22
C LYS A 37 7.19 -13.33 8.11
N LEU A 38 6.74 -12.52 7.15
CA LEU A 38 5.32 -12.26 6.94
C LEU A 38 4.63 -13.48 6.33
N ARG A 39 5.23 -14.10 5.30
CA ARG A 39 4.69 -15.29 4.62
C ARG A 39 4.36 -16.42 5.60
N ASN A 40 5.25 -16.67 6.57
CA ASN A 40 5.11 -17.78 7.51
C ASN A 40 4.12 -17.47 8.65
N ASN A 41 3.78 -16.19 8.88
CA ASN A 41 2.91 -15.79 9.97
C ASN A 41 1.53 -15.27 9.54
N ILE A 42 1.30 -15.06 8.23
CA ILE A 42 -0.02 -14.71 7.69
C ILE A 42 -0.68 -15.98 7.18
N ALA A 43 -1.87 -16.35 7.69
CA ALA A 43 -2.58 -17.56 7.26
C ALA A 43 -2.97 -17.46 5.77
N ASP A 44 -3.76 -16.44 5.42
CA ASP A 44 -4.15 -16.16 4.05
C ASP A 44 -3.75 -14.73 3.64
N LYS A 45 -3.05 -14.63 2.52
CA LYS A 45 -2.42 -13.39 2.05
C LYS A 45 -3.39 -12.55 1.23
N HIS A 46 -4.39 -13.18 0.59
CA HIS A 46 -5.36 -12.48 -0.23
C HIS A 46 -6.38 -11.66 0.59
N PRO A 47 -6.92 -12.12 1.74
CA PRO A 47 -7.75 -11.32 2.63
C PRO A 47 -6.94 -10.50 3.63
N PHE A 48 -5.60 -10.66 3.66
CA PHE A 48 -4.74 -9.84 4.51
C PHE A 48 -4.63 -8.42 4.01
N VAL A 49 -4.46 -8.23 2.69
CA VAL A 49 -4.39 -6.90 2.08
C VAL A 49 -5.57 -6.72 1.13
N ASN A 50 -6.26 -5.59 1.24
CA ASN A 50 -7.34 -5.19 0.36
C ASN A 50 -7.14 -3.74 -0.05
N ASN A 51 -6.70 -3.52 -1.29
CA ASN A 51 -6.54 -2.20 -1.86
C ASN A 51 -7.85 -1.76 -2.54
N THR A 52 -8.41 -0.66 -2.05
CA THR A 52 -9.64 -0.06 -2.57
C THR A 52 -9.34 1.31 -3.16
N ALA A 53 -10.38 1.97 -3.69
CA ALA A 53 -10.26 3.35 -4.13
C ALA A 53 -9.97 4.33 -2.98
N GLU A 54 -10.39 3.99 -1.75
CA GLU A 54 -10.31 4.87 -0.59
C GLU A 54 -9.05 4.65 0.24
N ALA A 55 -8.66 3.38 0.42
CA ALA A 55 -7.59 3.01 1.32
C ALA A 55 -6.99 1.64 0.96
N ILE A 56 -5.74 1.45 1.41
CA ILE A 56 -5.11 0.15 1.52
C ILE A 56 -5.44 -0.42 2.91
N GLU A 57 -6.19 -1.50 2.94
CA GLU A 57 -6.62 -2.13 4.18
C GLU A 57 -5.76 -3.36 4.51
N PHE A 58 -5.29 -3.44 5.76
CA PHE A 58 -4.56 -4.57 6.30
C PHE A 58 -5.35 -5.24 7.42
N ASN A 59 -5.72 -6.50 7.23
CA ASN A 59 -6.43 -7.30 8.21
C ASN A 59 -5.44 -8.04 9.13
N LEU A 60 -5.08 -7.40 10.25
CA LEU A 60 -4.15 -7.95 11.22
C LEU A 60 -4.64 -9.26 11.88
N MET A 61 -5.95 -9.55 11.81
CA MET A 61 -6.50 -10.83 12.26
C MET A 61 -6.01 -12.03 11.44
N GLN A 62 -5.44 -11.82 10.25
CA GLN A 62 -4.87 -12.93 9.47
C GLN A 62 -3.48 -13.35 9.94
N PHE A 63 -2.84 -12.59 10.83
CA PHE A 63 -1.63 -13.07 11.50
C PHE A 63 -1.96 -14.20 12.47
N SER A 64 -1.03 -15.15 12.62
CA SER A 64 -1.10 -16.21 13.63
C SER A 64 -1.24 -15.61 15.02
N GLU A 65 -1.97 -16.30 15.90
CA GLU A 65 -2.22 -15.83 17.26
C GLU A 65 -0.93 -15.52 18.02
N ALA A 66 0.03 -16.45 18.01
CA ALA A 66 1.33 -16.27 18.63
C ALA A 66 2.10 -15.03 18.10
N TYR A 67 1.96 -14.73 16.80
CA TYR A 67 2.58 -13.52 16.23
C TYR A 67 1.88 -12.25 16.73
N ARG A 68 0.54 -12.25 16.75
CA ARG A 68 -0.25 -11.11 17.20
C ARG A 68 0.05 -10.76 18.65
N GLU A 69 0.04 -11.76 19.54
CA GLU A 69 0.33 -11.58 20.97
C GLU A 69 1.74 -11.05 21.22
N LYS A 70 2.71 -11.53 20.44
CA LYS A 70 4.12 -11.17 20.64
C LYS A 70 4.49 -9.81 20.06
N PHE A 71 3.94 -9.44 18.90
CA PHE A 71 4.44 -8.30 18.11
C PHE A 71 3.42 -7.18 17.88
N ILE A 72 2.12 -7.48 17.93
CA ILE A 72 1.06 -6.51 17.61
C ILE A 72 0.39 -6.01 18.88
N LEU A 73 -0.12 -6.91 19.72
CA LEU A 73 -0.87 -6.56 20.93
C LEU A 73 -0.10 -5.69 21.94
N PRO A 74 1.21 -5.85 22.15
CA PRO A 74 1.93 -5.03 23.14
C PRO A 74 1.97 -3.54 22.76
N ASP A 75 1.95 -3.23 21.47
CA ASP A 75 2.03 -1.88 20.92
C ASP A 75 1.48 -1.88 19.49
N MET A 76 0.16 -1.80 19.36
CA MET A 76 -0.53 -1.94 18.07
C MET A 76 -0.24 -0.75 17.16
N GLU A 77 -0.23 0.46 17.71
CA GLU A 77 0.01 1.67 16.94
C GLU A 77 1.46 1.74 16.43
N GLY A 78 2.44 1.44 17.29
CA GLY A 78 3.82 1.37 16.85
C GLY A 78 4.07 0.20 15.89
N TYR A 79 3.35 -0.92 16.02
CA TYR A 79 3.39 -1.98 15.01
C TYR A 79 2.91 -1.46 13.65
N CYS A 80 1.78 -0.73 13.60
CA CYS A 80 1.27 -0.16 12.36
C CYS A 80 2.30 0.79 11.73
N LEU A 81 2.92 1.68 12.50
CA LEU A 81 3.97 2.59 12.00
C LEU A 81 5.16 1.82 11.42
N ARG A 82 5.66 0.81 12.14
CA ARG A 82 6.77 -0.05 11.65
C ARG A 82 6.38 -0.82 10.39
N PHE A 83 5.12 -1.26 10.29
CA PHE A 83 4.60 -1.95 9.11
C PHE A 83 4.52 -1.01 7.90
N ILE A 84 4.12 0.25 8.10
CA ILE A 84 4.15 1.27 7.04
C ILE A 84 5.56 1.46 6.51
N GLU A 85 6.56 1.59 7.39
CA GLU A 85 7.96 1.71 6.96
C GLU A 85 8.45 0.46 6.22
N LEU A 86 7.97 -0.73 6.60
CA LEU A 86 8.29 -1.99 5.94
C LEU A 86 7.77 -2.04 4.49
N ILE A 87 6.55 -1.55 4.24
CA ILE A 87 5.96 -1.53 2.88
C ILE A 87 6.32 -0.27 2.08
N ASN A 88 6.94 0.72 2.72
CA ASN A 88 7.29 2.01 2.10
C ASN A 88 8.07 1.86 0.78
N PRO A 89 9.05 0.94 0.63
CA PRO A 89 9.72 0.73 -0.65
C PRO A 89 8.79 0.28 -1.78
N VAL A 90 7.75 -0.49 -1.48
CA VAL A 90 6.74 -0.93 -2.46
C VAL A 90 5.91 0.27 -2.92
N LEU A 91 5.50 1.13 -1.99
CA LEU A 91 4.74 2.35 -2.31
C LEU A 91 5.59 3.32 -3.14
N ILE A 92 6.87 3.52 -2.80
CA ILE A 92 7.79 4.34 -3.59
C ILE A 92 7.96 3.77 -5.00
N GLY A 93 8.19 2.47 -5.13
CA GLY A 93 8.33 1.81 -6.43
C GLY A 93 7.08 1.98 -7.28
N PHE A 94 5.91 1.79 -6.68
CA PHE A 94 4.63 1.98 -7.34
C PHE A 94 4.46 3.42 -7.84
N VAL A 95 4.64 4.43 -6.99
CA VAL A 95 4.47 5.86 -7.36
C VAL A 95 5.38 6.25 -8.52
N LYS A 96 6.63 5.77 -8.53
CA LYS A 96 7.55 5.97 -9.64
C LYS A 96 7.07 5.32 -10.94
N GLU A 97 6.55 4.10 -10.85
CA GLU A 97 6.09 3.32 -12.00
C GLU A 97 4.85 3.91 -12.65
N ILE A 98 3.93 4.47 -11.85
CA ILE A 98 2.75 5.18 -12.37
C ILE A 98 3.06 6.63 -12.80
N GLY A 99 4.31 7.09 -12.65
CA GLY A 99 4.78 8.37 -13.18
C GLY A 99 4.32 9.61 -12.39
N PHE A 100 4.00 9.47 -11.10
CA PHE A 100 3.62 10.60 -10.24
C PHE A 100 4.81 11.11 -9.42
N ASP A 101 4.90 12.42 -9.22
CA ASP A 101 5.92 13.04 -8.37
C ASP A 101 5.57 12.94 -6.87
N ALA A 102 4.28 12.78 -6.57
CA ALA A 102 3.78 12.65 -5.20
C ALA A 102 2.46 11.88 -5.17
N GLN A 103 2.25 11.07 -4.13
CA GLN A 103 0.98 10.38 -3.89
C GLN A 103 0.73 10.21 -2.39
N GLY A 104 -0.50 10.52 -1.97
CA GLY A 104 -1.00 10.21 -0.63
C GLY A 104 -1.68 8.85 -0.59
N PHE A 105 -1.44 8.09 0.48
CA PHE A 105 -2.08 6.81 0.76
C PHE A 105 -2.79 6.87 2.11
N SER A 106 -4.07 6.48 2.15
CA SER A 106 -4.72 6.10 3.41
C SER A 106 -4.51 4.61 3.65
N LEU A 107 -4.10 4.27 4.88
CA LEU A 107 -3.73 2.93 5.32
C LEU A 107 -4.60 2.59 6.54
N ARG A 108 -5.43 1.56 6.42
CA ARG A 108 -6.33 1.12 7.49
C ARG A 108 -5.90 -0.24 8.04
N PHE A 109 -5.57 -0.30 9.32
CA PHE A 109 -5.19 -1.53 9.99
C PHE A 109 -6.35 -2.01 10.85
N ARG A 110 -6.92 -3.17 10.49
CA ARG A 110 -8.05 -3.76 11.22
C ARG A 110 -7.58 -4.89 12.13
N TYR A 111 -7.94 -4.80 13.40
CA TYR A 111 -7.78 -5.86 14.40
C TYR A 111 -9.12 -6.11 15.09
N GLY A 112 -9.84 -7.16 14.68
CA GLY A 112 -11.21 -7.39 15.14
C GLY A 112 -12.13 -6.22 14.78
N SER A 113 -12.73 -5.59 15.80
CA SER A 113 -13.54 -4.37 15.67
C SER A 113 -12.73 -3.08 15.67
N GLN A 114 -11.45 -3.12 16.03
CA GLN A 114 -10.59 -1.95 16.08
C GLN A 114 -10.05 -1.63 14.68
N VAL A 115 -10.05 -0.35 14.33
CA VAL A 115 -9.48 0.17 13.08
C VAL A 115 -8.54 1.32 13.44
N ILE A 116 -7.27 1.19 13.04
CA ILE A 116 -6.28 2.27 13.13
C ILE A 116 -6.07 2.79 11.71
N GLU A 117 -6.37 4.08 11.50
CA GLU A 117 -6.13 4.75 10.23
C GLU A 117 -4.86 5.59 10.30
N LYS A 118 -4.03 5.49 9.26
CA LYS A 118 -2.80 6.26 9.10
C LYS A 118 -2.73 6.78 7.66
N SER A 119 -2.15 7.95 7.50
CA SER A 119 -1.83 8.49 6.17
C SER A 119 -0.32 8.45 5.94
N LYS A 120 0.08 8.17 4.70
CA LYS A 120 1.48 8.25 4.26
C LYS A 120 1.52 8.96 2.92
N THR A 121 2.31 10.03 2.85
CA THR A 121 2.61 10.71 1.59
C THR A 121 3.98 10.27 1.11
N ILE A 122 4.04 9.82 -0.14
CA ILE A 122 5.27 9.54 -0.85
C ILE A 122 5.59 10.73 -1.75
N LEU A 123 6.81 11.23 -1.66
CA LEU A 123 7.36 12.28 -2.52
C LEU A 123 8.54 11.69 -3.29
N ILE A 124 8.48 11.73 -4.62
CA ILE A 124 9.57 11.35 -5.50
C ILE A 124 10.40 12.59 -5.76
N VAL A 125 11.46 12.78 -4.99
CA VAL A 125 12.42 13.85 -5.26
C VAL A 125 13.18 13.47 -6.51
N ALA A 126 13.04 14.27 -7.58
CA ALA A 126 13.88 14.16 -8.75
C ALA A 126 15.34 14.26 -8.30
N GLN A 127 16.11 13.20 -8.49
CA GLN A 127 17.56 13.32 -8.38
C GLN A 127 17.99 14.21 -9.54
N ASN A 128 18.27 15.48 -9.27
CA ASN A 128 19.03 16.32 -10.19
C ASN A 128 20.34 15.57 -10.47
N LYS A 129 20.41 14.92 -11.63
CA LYS A 129 21.69 14.54 -12.23
C LYS A 129 22.50 15.83 -12.31
N GLY A 130 23.65 15.84 -11.65
CA GLY A 130 24.50 17.01 -11.51
C GLY A 130 24.69 17.71 -12.85
N SER A 131 24.32 18.98 -12.90
CA SER A 131 25.00 19.95 -13.71
C SER A 131 26.34 20.25 -13.05
N GLU A 132 27.28 19.29 -13.11
CA GLU A 132 28.71 19.61 -13.18
C GLU A 132 29.04 19.66 -14.66
N ASP A 133 28.59 20.73 -15.29
CA ASP A 133 29.15 21.21 -16.55
C ASP A 133 30.07 22.39 -16.20
N ARG A 134 31.37 22.15 -16.42
CA ARG A 134 32.49 23.11 -16.60
C ARG A 134 33.28 23.55 -15.37
#